data_AF-A0A1A8LLH9-F1
#
_entry.id   AF-A0A1A8LLH9-F1
#
_cell.length_a   1.000
_cell.length_b   1.000
_cell.length_c   1.000
_cell.angle_alpha   90.00
_cell.angle_beta   90.00
_cell.angle_gamma   90.00
#
_symmetry.space_group_name_H-M   'P 1'
#
loop_
_entity.id
_entity.type
_entity.pdbx_description
1 polymer ?
#
loop_
_entity_poly.entity_id
_entity_poly.type
_entity_poly.pdbx_seq_one_letter_code
_entity_poly.pdbx_strand_id
1 'polypeptide(L)'
;LKEGMFTIYLGDVPEDVELISVKLNGEQFRVPSDVNIFSIVETIHSNKTHSYTLKVPLHNPIIIQKFSKDVGAMLHILDVNYTLAADPEHKFYYHTVSVTTLIDVSPPSFHAVCNKTGISFQLDHQPSDYLWKFDIGPDRLTPALAAKHGYIMSNNSQSLLLFVPQLAHGFKYTDISLKGFLGTFEILVKSLNTSQVRASTTKTCPFNSTEMILCSTSGWMTVVVDLSLVVKSNQIVKETSLINELCVPKETDGNRVLFSFPLHSCGSKVELSRGNVIYQNKIYYNSGSANATEGVTVQCAYPLAGLHSLFSTHRFESDKEGVGSIIPSKRPTQGS
;
A
#
# COMPACT_ATOMS: atom_id res chain seq x y z
N LEU A 1 15.75 -21.94 -3.82
CA LEU A 1 14.91 -22.08 -5.04
C LEU A 1 15.59 -23.10 -5.94
N LYS A 2 14.86 -24.08 -6.50
CA LYS A 2 15.44 -24.94 -7.55
C LYS A 2 15.68 -24.05 -8.77
N GLU A 3 16.93 -23.92 -9.20
CA GLU A 3 17.29 -23.17 -10.41
C GLU A 3 16.54 -23.79 -11.60
N GLY A 4 15.56 -23.08 -12.14
CA GLY A 4 14.86 -23.53 -13.33
C GLY A 4 15.76 -23.37 -14.56
N MET A 5 15.72 -24.35 -15.47
CA MET A 5 16.51 -24.34 -16.71
C MET A 5 15.66 -24.79 -17.89
N PHE A 6 15.89 -24.20 -19.07
CA PHE A 6 15.49 -24.82 -20.32
C PHE A 6 16.41 -26.00 -20.60
N THR A 7 15.84 -27.15 -20.95
CA THR A 7 16.56 -28.33 -21.46
C THR A 7 16.00 -28.67 -22.82
N ILE A 8 16.81 -28.50 -23.86
CA ILE A 8 16.40 -28.65 -25.26
C ILE A 8 17.23 -29.79 -25.84
N TYR A 9 16.53 -30.76 -26.43
CA TYR A 9 17.14 -31.94 -27.01
C TYR A 9 17.08 -31.86 -28.53
N LEU A 10 18.25 -31.96 -29.18
CA LEU A 10 18.40 -32.14 -30.62
C LEU A 10 18.89 -33.58 -30.85
N GLY A 11 17.98 -34.46 -31.27
CA GLY A 11 18.25 -35.88 -31.49
C GLY A 11 18.52 -36.23 -32.95
N ASP A 12 18.86 -37.51 -33.16
CA ASP A 12 18.96 -38.15 -34.48
C ASP A 12 19.91 -37.46 -35.47
N VAL A 13 21.01 -36.88 -34.96
CA VAL A 13 22.04 -36.28 -35.79
C VAL A 13 22.93 -37.41 -36.37
N PRO A 14 23.11 -37.49 -37.69
CA PRO A 14 23.97 -38.49 -38.32
C PRO A 14 25.43 -38.41 -37.88
N GLU A 15 26.17 -39.52 -37.96
CA GLU A 15 27.59 -39.62 -37.58
C GLU A 15 28.49 -38.62 -38.32
N ASP A 16 28.14 -38.27 -39.56
CA ASP A 16 28.90 -37.38 -40.46
C ASP A 16 28.52 -35.90 -40.30
N VAL A 17 27.73 -35.54 -39.30
CA VAL A 17 27.21 -34.17 -39.12
C VAL A 17 27.53 -33.65 -37.72
N GLU A 18 28.26 -32.55 -37.59
CA GLU A 18 28.65 -31.99 -36.29
C GLU A 18 27.96 -30.65 -35.99
N LEU A 19 27.68 -30.38 -34.71
CA LEU A 19 27.21 -29.06 -34.27
C LEU A 19 28.37 -28.07 -34.14
N ILE A 20 28.39 -27.05 -34.99
CA ILE A 20 29.48 -26.06 -35.05
C ILE A 20 29.14 -24.72 -34.36
N SER A 21 27.87 -24.34 -34.30
CA SER A 21 27.44 -23.13 -33.59
C SER A 21 25.97 -23.18 -33.17
N VAL A 22 25.66 -22.42 -32.12
CA VAL A 22 24.30 -22.18 -31.64
C VAL A 22 24.05 -20.68 -31.56
N LYS A 23 22.87 -20.24 -31.97
CA LYS A 23 22.42 -18.86 -31.79
C LYS A 23 21.26 -18.82 -30.81
N LEU A 24 21.41 -18.08 -29.72
CA LEU A 24 20.42 -17.96 -28.65
C LEU A 24 19.90 -16.52 -28.64
N ASN A 25 18.60 -16.32 -28.89
CA ASN A 25 17.94 -15.00 -28.89
C ASN A 25 18.69 -13.88 -29.62
N GLY A 26 19.34 -14.23 -30.74
CA GLY A 26 20.08 -13.26 -31.56
C GLY A 26 21.60 -13.30 -31.41
N GLU A 27 22.13 -13.86 -30.32
CA GLU A 27 23.57 -13.93 -30.03
C GLU A 27 24.14 -15.29 -30.45
N GLN A 28 25.26 -15.29 -31.17
CA GLN A 28 25.85 -16.50 -31.76
C GLN A 28 27.08 -16.98 -30.99
N PHE A 29 27.14 -18.28 -30.72
CA PHE A 29 28.21 -18.95 -29.99
C PHE A 29 28.75 -20.13 -30.78
N ARG A 30 30.07 -20.27 -30.81
CA ARG A 30 30.74 -21.43 -31.39
C ARG A 30 30.65 -22.63 -30.43
N VAL A 31 30.61 -23.84 -30.98
CA VAL A 31 30.61 -25.10 -30.23
C VAL A 31 31.92 -25.86 -30.55
N PRO A 32 32.65 -26.38 -29.54
CA PRO A 32 32.44 -26.21 -28.10
C PRO A 32 32.61 -24.74 -27.66
N SER A 33 31.92 -24.36 -26.58
CA SER A 33 31.92 -22.99 -26.05
C SER A 33 32.57 -22.94 -24.68
N ASP A 34 33.44 -21.97 -24.44
CA ASP A 34 34.06 -21.73 -23.13
C ASP A 34 33.21 -20.85 -22.21
N VAL A 35 32.03 -20.41 -22.67
CA VAL A 35 31.19 -19.46 -21.95
C VAL A 35 30.25 -20.18 -20.98
N ASN A 36 30.33 -19.83 -19.69
CA ASN A 36 29.56 -20.48 -18.62
C ASN A 36 28.09 -20.01 -18.51
N ILE A 37 27.48 -19.59 -19.62
CA ILE A 37 26.10 -19.08 -19.67
C ILE A 37 25.08 -20.15 -20.10
N PHE A 38 25.55 -21.18 -20.81
CA PHE A 38 24.78 -22.36 -21.19
C PHE A 38 25.72 -23.58 -21.19
N SER A 39 25.18 -24.77 -21.29
CA SER A 39 25.96 -25.98 -21.51
C SER A 39 25.37 -26.80 -22.65
N ILE A 40 26.24 -27.38 -23.47
CA ILE A 40 25.85 -28.33 -24.51
C ILE A 40 26.60 -29.61 -24.23
N VAL A 41 25.86 -30.71 -24.12
CA VAL A 41 26.42 -32.06 -23.95
C VAL A 41 26.05 -32.88 -25.17
N GLU A 42 27.06 -33.42 -25.84
CA GLU A 42 26.89 -34.40 -26.90
C GLU A 42 26.75 -35.80 -26.31
N THR A 43 25.87 -36.63 -26.88
CA THR A 43 25.69 -38.02 -26.51
C THR A 43 25.61 -38.89 -27.75
N ILE A 44 26.56 -39.82 -27.89
CA ILE A 44 26.65 -40.77 -28.99
C ILE A 44 25.78 -41.99 -28.66
N HIS A 45 24.96 -42.40 -29.62
CA HIS A 45 24.04 -43.53 -29.48
C HIS A 45 24.57 -44.77 -30.21
N SER A 46 24.08 -45.95 -29.80
CA SER A 46 24.48 -47.25 -30.35
C SER A 46 24.09 -47.46 -31.82
N ASN A 47 23.18 -46.64 -32.35
CA ASN A 47 22.70 -46.68 -33.74
C ASN A 47 23.52 -45.77 -34.69
N LYS A 48 24.72 -45.33 -34.28
CA LYS A 48 25.59 -44.41 -35.05
C LYS A 48 24.97 -43.03 -35.30
N THR A 49 23.98 -42.62 -34.51
CA THR A 49 23.59 -41.21 -34.43
C THR A 49 24.11 -40.63 -33.13
N HIS A 50 24.15 -39.31 -33.03
CA HIS A 50 24.39 -38.62 -31.78
C HIS A 50 23.32 -37.55 -31.54
N SER A 51 23.36 -36.94 -30.37
CA SER A 51 22.42 -35.90 -29.96
C SER A 51 23.11 -34.83 -29.15
N TYR A 52 22.50 -33.65 -29.13
CA TYR A 52 22.95 -32.52 -28.36
C TYR A 52 21.87 -32.11 -27.36
N THR A 53 22.25 -32.04 -26.09
CA THR A 53 21.41 -31.49 -25.03
C THR A 53 21.90 -30.11 -24.64
N LEU A 54 21.14 -29.07 -25.01
CA LEU A 54 21.37 -27.69 -24.60
C LEU A 54 20.65 -27.41 -23.28
N LYS A 55 21.38 -26.91 -22.28
CA LYS A 55 20.81 -26.41 -21.02
C LYS A 55 21.12 -24.94 -20.82
N VAL A 56 20.07 -24.15 -20.57
CA VAL A 56 20.18 -22.70 -20.33
C VAL A 56 19.42 -22.33 -19.05
N PRO A 57 20.06 -21.71 -18.05
CA PRO A 57 19.38 -21.21 -16.85
C PRO A 57 18.31 -20.16 -17.17
N LEU A 58 17.15 -20.22 -16.51
CA LEU A 58 16.06 -19.25 -16.74
C LEU A 58 16.43 -17.83 -16.28
N HIS A 59 17.37 -17.69 -15.34
CA HIS A 59 17.90 -16.41 -14.89
C HIS A 59 19.01 -15.86 -15.79
N ASN A 60 19.36 -16.58 -16.86
CA ASN A 60 20.38 -16.12 -17.78
C ASN A 60 19.89 -14.85 -18.51
N PRO A 61 20.70 -13.79 -18.62
CA PRO A 61 20.32 -12.55 -19.30
C PRO A 61 19.95 -12.74 -20.78
N ILE A 62 20.37 -13.84 -21.40
CA ILE A 62 20.01 -14.16 -22.78
C ILE A 62 18.53 -14.54 -22.95
N ILE A 63 17.83 -14.90 -21.87
CA ILE A 63 16.42 -15.27 -21.91
C ILE A 63 15.57 -14.01 -22.06
N ILE A 64 14.77 -13.94 -23.12
CA ILE A 64 13.81 -12.86 -23.32
C ILE A 64 12.66 -13.06 -22.35
N GLN A 65 12.41 -12.08 -21.50
CA GLN A 65 11.28 -12.08 -20.59
C GLN A 65 10.20 -11.14 -21.12
N LYS A 66 8.98 -11.65 -21.31
CA LYS A 66 7.82 -10.86 -21.75
C LYS A 66 6.61 -11.12 -20.87
N PHE A 67 5.98 -10.08 -20.36
CA PHE A 67 4.73 -10.25 -19.61
C PHE A 67 3.57 -10.58 -20.56
N SER A 68 2.85 -11.67 -20.28
CA SER A 68 1.62 -12.03 -20.99
C SER A 68 0.41 -11.44 -20.29
N LYS A 69 -0.33 -10.56 -20.98
CA LYS A 69 -1.55 -9.95 -20.43
C LYS A 69 -2.68 -10.96 -20.26
N ASP A 70 -2.79 -11.93 -21.17
CA ASP A 70 -3.89 -12.91 -21.18
C ASP A 70 -3.76 -13.94 -20.06
N VAL A 71 -2.51 -14.34 -19.75
CA VAL A 71 -2.21 -15.38 -18.76
C VAL A 71 -1.81 -14.78 -17.40
N GLY A 72 -1.46 -13.48 -17.36
CA GLY A 72 -1.10 -12.78 -16.13
C GLY A 72 0.23 -13.24 -15.51
N ALA A 73 1.15 -13.75 -16.33
CA ALA A 73 2.42 -14.32 -15.91
C ALA A 73 3.57 -13.92 -16.84
N MET A 74 4.81 -14.13 -16.38
CA MET A 74 6.01 -13.80 -17.14
C MET A 74 6.40 -14.95 -18.07
N LEU A 75 6.31 -14.72 -19.38
CA LEU A 75 6.83 -15.64 -20.39
C LEU A 75 8.34 -15.48 -20.45
N HIS A 76 9.05 -16.57 -20.23
CA HIS A 76 10.47 -16.69 -20.54
C HIS A 76 10.57 -17.38 -21.89
N ILE A 77 11.23 -16.75 -22.85
CA ILE A 77 11.30 -17.16 -24.25
C ILE A 77 12.76 -17.35 -24.63
N LEU A 78 13.05 -18.50 -25.24
CA LEU A 78 14.36 -18.82 -25.79
C LEU A 78 14.21 -19.34 -27.22
N ASP A 79 14.63 -18.52 -28.17
CA ASP A 79 14.82 -18.88 -29.56
C ASP A 79 16.22 -19.44 -29.76
N VAL A 80 16.31 -20.65 -30.30
CA VAL A 80 17.55 -21.38 -30.52
C VAL A 80 17.67 -21.75 -31.99
N ASN A 81 18.77 -21.36 -32.62
CA ASN A 81 19.12 -21.80 -33.97
C ASN A 81 20.44 -22.59 -33.92
N TYR A 82 20.36 -23.89 -34.18
CA TYR A 82 21.53 -24.75 -34.34
C TYR A 82 22.06 -24.65 -35.77
N THR A 83 23.38 -24.60 -35.90
CA THR A 83 24.08 -24.72 -37.19
C THR A 83 24.95 -25.97 -37.15
N LEU A 84 24.59 -26.92 -37.98
CA LEU A 84 25.24 -28.21 -38.14
C LEU A 84 26.06 -28.19 -39.44
N ALA A 85 27.18 -28.91 -39.50
CA ALA A 85 28.02 -29.04 -40.68
C ALA A 85 28.23 -30.52 -41.01
N ALA A 86 27.98 -30.91 -42.26
CA ALA A 86 28.32 -32.25 -42.74
C ALA A 86 29.80 -32.31 -43.19
N ASP A 87 30.52 -33.30 -42.69
CA ASP A 87 31.91 -33.61 -43.05
C ASP A 87 31.94 -34.85 -43.96
N PRO A 88 32.60 -34.84 -45.14
CA PRO A 88 33.43 -33.78 -45.74
C PRO A 88 32.70 -32.88 -46.75
N GLU A 89 31.37 -32.95 -46.85
CA GLU A 89 30.63 -32.20 -47.88
C GLU A 89 30.63 -30.67 -47.64
N HIS A 90 31.04 -30.21 -46.45
CA HIS A 90 31.04 -28.80 -46.03
C HIS A 90 29.68 -28.11 -46.22
N LYS A 91 28.59 -28.88 -46.16
CA LYS A 91 27.21 -28.37 -46.23
C LYS A 91 26.72 -28.02 -44.83
N PHE A 92 26.07 -26.87 -44.72
CA PHE A 92 25.48 -26.42 -43.47
C PHE A 92 23.98 -26.71 -43.41
N TYR A 93 23.53 -27.19 -42.26
CA TYR A 93 22.12 -27.41 -41.95
C TYR A 93 21.72 -26.56 -40.75
N TYR A 94 20.51 -26.01 -40.79
CA TYR A 94 20.00 -25.12 -39.76
C TYR A 94 18.75 -25.73 -39.14
N HIS A 95 18.70 -25.77 -37.81
CA HIS A 95 17.52 -26.22 -37.08
C HIS A 95 17.12 -25.15 -36.07
N THR A 96 15.88 -24.66 -36.16
CA THR A 96 15.37 -23.60 -35.30
C THR A 96 14.27 -24.11 -34.38
N VAL A 97 14.28 -23.67 -33.13
CA VAL A 97 13.24 -23.99 -32.15
C VAL A 97 13.04 -22.81 -31.22
N SER A 98 11.79 -22.55 -30.85
CA SER A 98 11.44 -21.58 -29.81
C SER A 98 10.80 -22.33 -28.65
N VAL A 99 11.35 -22.17 -27.44
CA VAL A 99 10.78 -22.75 -26.23
C VAL A 99 10.30 -21.63 -25.32
N THR A 100 9.17 -21.84 -24.66
CA THR A 100 8.56 -20.86 -23.77
C THR A 100 8.13 -21.51 -22.47
N THR A 101 8.34 -20.83 -21.34
CA THR A 101 7.79 -21.23 -20.05
C THR A 101 7.15 -20.05 -19.33
N LEU A 102 6.13 -20.33 -18.53
CA LEU A 102 5.43 -19.36 -17.70
C LEU A 102 6.01 -19.40 -16.29
N ILE A 103 6.49 -18.27 -15.82
CA ILE A 103 6.88 -18.10 -14.42
C ILE A 103 5.86 -17.15 -13.78
N ASP A 104 5.19 -17.64 -12.74
CA ASP A 104 4.31 -16.81 -11.93
C ASP A 104 5.15 -15.79 -11.17
N VAL A 105 4.79 -14.52 -11.30
CA VAL A 105 5.53 -13.44 -10.64
C VAL A 105 4.80 -13.12 -9.35
N SER A 106 5.48 -13.38 -8.23
CA SER A 106 4.92 -13.06 -6.92
C SER A 106 4.78 -11.54 -6.75
N PRO A 107 3.62 -11.06 -6.27
CA PRO A 107 3.47 -9.66 -5.93
C PRO A 107 4.41 -9.28 -4.78
N PRO A 108 4.97 -8.06 -4.80
CA PRO A 108 5.79 -7.56 -3.72
C PRO A 108 4.96 -7.40 -2.43
N SER A 109 5.65 -7.41 -1.29
CA SER A 109 5.05 -7.15 0.02
C SER A 109 5.84 -6.07 0.74
N PHE A 110 5.14 -5.15 1.39
CA PHE A 110 5.78 -4.16 2.24
C PHE A 110 6.17 -4.77 3.58
N HIS A 111 7.35 -4.40 4.06
CA HIS A 111 7.71 -4.56 5.46
C HIS A 111 7.13 -3.41 6.28
N ALA A 112 6.29 -3.71 7.27
CA ALA A 112 5.53 -2.70 8.01
C ALA A 112 5.86 -2.70 9.51
N VAL A 113 6.23 -1.52 10.04
CA VAL A 113 6.67 -1.31 11.43
C VAL A 113 5.81 -0.25 12.11
N CYS A 114 5.37 -0.55 13.34
CA CYS A 114 4.65 0.41 14.17
C CYS A 114 5.63 1.37 14.83
N ASN A 115 5.37 2.67 14.69
CA ASN A 115 6.07 3.73 15.42
C ASN A 115 5.10 4.41 16.40
N LYS A 116 5.63 5.22 17.33
CA LYS A 116 4.80 5.97 18.29
C LYS A 116 3.82 6.94 17.63
N THR A 117 4.17 7.46 16.45
CA THR A 117 3.44 8.54 15.76
C THR A 117 2.84 8.12 14.42
N GLY A 118 2.92 6.83 14.05
CA GLY A 118 2.43 6.35 12.75
C GLY A 118 2.96 4.97 12.38
N ILE A 119 2.85 4.60 11.10
CA ILE A 119 3.32 3.32 10.54
C ILE A 119 4.33 3.59 9.43
N SER A 120 5.47 2.90 9.47
CA SER A 120 6.44 2.88 8.37
C SER A 120 6.23 1.63 7.51
N PHE A 121 6.19 1.82 6.20
CA PHE A 121 6.18 0.77 5.19
C PHE A 121 7.43 0.91 4.33
N GLN A 122 8.15 -0.19 4.14
CA GLN A 122 9.31 -0.27 3.27
C GLN A 122 9.09 -1.36 2.22
N LEU A 123 9.40 -1.03 0.97
CA LEU A 123 9.46 -1.99 -0.11
C LEU A 123 10.85 -1.89 -0.76
N ASP A 124 11.59 -2.99 -0.74
CA ASP A 124 12.85 -3.10 -1.47
C ASP A 124 12.57 -3.40 -2.94
N HIS A 125 13.20 -2.64 -3.84
CA HIS A 125 12.91 -2.74 -5.26
C HIS A 125 13.35 -4.06 -5.86
N GLN A 126 12.46 -4.66 -6.64
CA GLN A 126 12.74 -5.88 -7.41
C GLN A 126 12.61 -5.60 -8.91
N PRO A 127 13.34 -6.34 -9.78
CA PRO A 127 13.20 -6.19 -11.22
C PRO A 127 11.78 -6.36 -11.74
N SER A 128 10.90 -7.04 -11.00
CA SER A 128 9.48 -7.25 -11.33
C SER A 128 8.55 -6.10 -10.92
N ASP A 129 9.03 -5.06 -10.23
CA ASP A 129 8.18 -4.03 -9.62
C ASP A 129 7.33 -3.24 -10.62
N TYR A 130 7.81 -3.11 -11.87
CA TYR A 130 7.08 -2.43 -12.94
C TYR A 130 5.75 -3.10 -13.32
N LEU A 131 5.54 -4.35 -12.91
CA LEU A 131 4.29 -5.09 -13.13
C LEU A 131 3.20 -4.73 -12.12
N TRP A 132 3.59 -4.06 -11.03
CA TRP A 132 2.76 -3.88 -9.86
C TRP A 132 2.38 -2.45 -9.63
N LYS A 133 1.28 -2.32 -8.91
CA LYS A 133 0.69 -1.04 -8.68
C LYS A 133 0.13 -1.00 -7.25
N PHE A 134 0.58 -0.02 -6.46
CA PHE A 134 0.16 0.20 -5.07
C PHE A 134 -1.01 1.20 -4.95
N ASP A 135 -2.07 0.81 -4.26
CA ASP A 135 -3.24 1.64 -4.00
C ASP A 135 -3.53 1.69 -2.49
N ILE A 136 -4.08 2.82 -2.02
CA ILE A 136 -4.56 3.02 -0.65
C ILE A 136 -6.07 3.24 -0.76
N GLY A 137 -6.84 2.21 -0.36
CA GLY A 137 -8.27 2.17 -0.65
C GLY A 137 -8.53 2.24 -2.18
N PRO A 138 -9.35 3.20 -2.66
CA PRO A 138 -9.60 3.36 -4.09
C PRO A 138 -8.49 4.12 -4.83
N ASP A 139 -7.62 4.83 -4.10
CA ASP A 139 -6.73 5.82 -4.68
C ASP A 139 -5.32 5.28 -4.94
N ARG A 140 -4.73 5.74 -6.04
CA ARG A 140 -3.40 5.33 -6.48
C ARG A 140 -2.30 5.96 -5.63
N LEU A 141 -1.43 5.16 -5.00
CA LEU A 141 -0.27 5.69 -4.28
C LEU A 141 0.69 6.37 -5.27
N THR A 142 0.77 7.70 -5.15
CA THR A 142 1.67 8.59 -5.87
C THR A 142 2.26 9.60 -4.90
N PRO A 143 3.38 10.25 -5.23
CA PRO A 143 3.90 11.36 -4.42
C PRO A 143 2.88 12.48 -4.21
N ALA A 144 2.05 12.78 -5.22
CA ALA A 144 0.99 13.77 -5.12
C ALA A 144 -0.13 13.35 -4.15
N LEU A 145 -0.55 12.08 -4.20
CA LEU A 145 -1.51 11.53 -3.24
C LEU A 145 -0.93 11.53 -1.82
N ALA A 146 0.33 11.12 -1.66
CA ALA A 146 1.03 11.11 -0.39
C ALA A 146 1.06 12.50 0.23
N ALA A 147 1.49 13.51 -0.53
CA ALA A 147 1.49 14.90 -0.07
C ALA A 147 0.09 15.39 0.31
N LYS A 148 -0.93 15.07 -0.51
CA LYS A 148 -2.33 15.43 -0.25
C LYS A 148 -2.86 14.85 1.07
N HIS A 149 -2.46 13.63 1.41
CA HIS A 149 -2.90 12.96 2.64
C HIS A 149 -1.93 13.13 3.82
N GLY A 150 -0.87 13.93 3.67
CA GLY A 150 0.12 14.16 4.72
C GLY A 150 1.04 12.98 4.99
N TYR A 151 1.14 12.02 4.08
CA TYR A 151 2.11 10.94 4.17
C TYR A 151 3.50 11.44 3.78
N ILE A 152 4.54 10.86 4.37
CA ILE A 152 5.93 11.13 4.01
C ILE A 152 6.41 9.97 3.12
N MET A 153 6.67 10.27 1.86
CA MET A 153 7.07 9.26 0.87
C MET A 153 8.45 9.58 0.31
N SER A 154 9.31 8.57 0.22
CA SER A 154 10.59 8.61 -0.47
C SER A 154 10.69 7.41 -1.39
N ASN A 155 11.07 7.62 -2.64
CA ASN A 155 11.20 6.55 -3.63
C ASN A 155 12.52 6.73 -4.37
N ASN A 156 13.49 5.88 -4.11
CA ASN A 156 14.82 5.93 -4.73
C ASN A 156 15.05 4.66 -5.58
N SER A 157 16.27 4.46 -6.08
CA SER A 157 16.57 3.29 -6.93
C SER A 157 16.58 1.95 -6.19
N GLN A 158 16.66 1.94 -4.86
CA GLN A 158 16.78 0.74 -4.03
C GLN A 158 15.49 0.39 -3.29
N SER A 159 14.73 1.39 -2.86
CA SER A 159 13.52 1.16 -2.06
C SER A 159 12.51 2.31 -2.14
N LEU A 160 11.27 1.93 -1.87
CA LEU A 160 10.16 2.81 -1.58
C LEU A 160 9.88 2.81 -0.07
N LEU A 161 9.96 4.00 0.54
CA LEU A 161 9.63 4.24 1.94
C LEU A 161 8.38 5.11 2.03
N LEU A 162 7.43 4.67 2.82
CA LEU A 162 6.20 5.40 3.13
C LEU A 162 6.00 5.43 4.64
N PHE A 163 6.00 6.63 5.23
CA PHE A 163 5.58 6.85 6.60
C PHE A 163 4.19 7.49 6.61
N VAL A 164 3.25 6.85 7.30
CA VAL A 164 1.87 7.28 7.44
C VAL A 164 1.65 7.73 8.89
N PRO A 165 1.52 9.04 9.16
CA PRO A 165 1.27 9.54 10.51
C PRO A 165 -0.06 9.02 11.07
N GLN A 166 -0.14 8.82 12.39
CA GLN A 166 -1.41 8.53 13.05
C GLN A 166 -2.45 9.62 12.74
N LEU A 167 -3.73 9.27 12.67
CA LEU A 167 -4.82 10.20 12.32
C LEU A 167 -4.82 10.67 10.85
N ALA A 168 -3.89 10.19 10.02
CA ALA A 168 -3.93 10.46 8.59
C ALA A 168 -5.10 9.71 7.90
N HIS A 169 -5.41 10.15 6.69
CA HIS A 169 -6.39 9.49 5.83
C HIS A 169 -5.97 8.03 5.54
N GLY A 170 -6.94 7.15 5.23
CA GLY A 170 -6.68 5.74 4.88
C GLY A 170 -6.57 4.77 6.06
N PHE A 171 -6.52 5.27 7.30
CA PHE A 171 -6.62 4.44 8.50
C PHE A 171 -8.05 4.05 8.84
N LYS A 172 -8.20 2.84 9.37
CA LYS A 172 -9.40 2.40 10.10
C LYS A 172 -9.08 2.37 11.59
N TYR A 173 -9.91 3.06 12.39
CA TYR A 173 -9.73 3.18 13.84
C TYR A 173 -10.70 2.28 14.59
N THR A 174 -10.20 1.51 15.55
CA THR A 174 -11.00 0.67 16.45
C THR A 174 -10.50 0.79 17.89
N ASP A 175 -11.29 0.27 18.84
CA ASP A 175 -10.94 0.22 20.28
C ASP A 175 -10.52 1.56 20.88
N ILE A 176 -11.24 2.62 20.49
CA ILE A 176 -10.98 3.99 20.97
C ILE A 176 -11.39 4.09 22.44
N SER A 177 -10.42 4.45 23.28
CA SER A 177 -10.55 4.71 24.71
C SER A 177 -9.58 5.81 25.16
N LEU A 178 -9.66 6.24 26.42
CA LEU A 178 -8.67 7.16 26.98
C LEU A 178 -7.25 6.56 27.08
N LYS A 179 -7.12 5.22 27.03
CA LYS A 179 -5.82 4.52 27.03
C LYS A 179 -5.14 4.53 25.66
N GLY A 180 -5.89 4.81 24.59
CA GLY A 180 -5.42 4.76 23.22
C GLY A 180 -6.45 4.18 22.26
N PHE A 181 -5.99 3.85 21.06
CA PHE A 181 -6.78 3.28 19.99
C PHE A 181 -5.92 2.39 19.09
N LEU A 182 -6.56 1.52 18.31
CA LEU A 182 -5.89 0.76 17.26
C LEU A 182 -6.11 1.44 15.91
N GLY A 183 -5.03 1.69 15.18
CA GLY A 183 -5.06 2.16 13.81
C GLY A 183 -4.63 1.05 12.86
N THR A 184 -5.49 0.69 11.90
CA THR A 184 -5.18 -0.26 10.84
C THR A 184 -5.01 0.45 9.51
N PHE A 185 -3.92 0.18 8.80
CA PHE A 185 -3.64 0.73 7.49
C PHE A 185 -3.35 -0.39 6.49
N GLU A 186 -3.88 -0.28 5.28
CA GLU A 186 -3.79 -1.30 4.24
C GLU A 186 -3.29 -0.68 2.92
N ILE A 187 -2.26 -1.32 2.36
CA ILE A 187 -1.75 -1.02 1.02
C ILE A 187 -2.08 -2.20 0.12
N LEU A 188 -2.84 -1.95 -0.94
CA LEU A 188 -3.23 -2.96 -1.92
C LEU A 188 -2.19 -3.02 -3.04
N VAL A 189 -1.79 -4.23 -3.41
CA VAL A 189 -0.93 -4.50 -4.56
C VAL A 189 -1.81 -5.06 -5.68
N LYS A 190 -1.93 -4.29 -6.75
CA LYS A 190 -2.70 -4.64 -7.94
C LYS A 190 -1.77 -4.88 -9.12
N SER A 191 -2.22 -5.72 -10.04
CA SER A 191 -1.56 -5.82 -11.35
C SER A 191 -1.72 -4.50 -12.12
N LEU A 192 -0.65 -4.01 -12.73
CA LEU A 192 -0.69 -2.81 -13.57
C LEU A 192 -1.66 -2.97 -14.76
N ASN A 193 -1.73 -4.18 -15.33
CA ASN A 193 -2.51 -4.46 -16.54
C ASN A 193 -4.00 -4.74 -16.26
N THR A 194 -4.31 -5.64 -15.32
CA THR A 194 -5.70 -6.06 -15.07
C THR A 194 -6.40 -5.25 -13.99
N SER A 195 -5.65 -4.44 -13.23
CA SER A 195 -6.15 -3.75 -12.02
C SER A 195 -6.70 -4.68 -10.93
N GLN A 196 -6.52 -6.00 -11.06
CA GLN A 196 -6.95 -6.97 -10.06
C GLN A 196 -6.03 -6.91 -8.85
N VAL A 197 -6.61 -6.97 -7.64
CA VAL A 197 -5.84 -7.09 -6.38
C VAL A 197 -5.18 -8.47 -6.35
N ARG A 198 -3.87 -8.48 -6.12
CA ARG A 198 -3.04 -9.70 -6.09
C ARG A 198 -2.42 -9.94 -4.72
N ALA A 199 -2.17 -8.88 -3.96
CA ALA A 199 -1.77 -8.96 -2.56
C ALA A 199 -2.19 -7.69 -1.82
N SER A 200 -2.00 -7.71 -0.51
CA SER A 200 -2.23 -6.56 0.39
C SER A 200 -1.22 -6.62 1.53
N THR A 201 -0.72 -5.47 1.96
CA THR A 201 -0.01 -5.34 3.24
C THR A 201 -0.88 -4.58 4.21
N THR A 202 -1.32 -5.25 5.28
CA THR A 202 -2.15 -4.68 6.34
C THR A 202 -1.38 -4.65 7.64
N LYS A 203 -1.36 -3.49 8.30
CA LYS A 203 -0.72 -3.32 9.60
C LYS A 203 -1.66 -2.63 10.57
N THR A 204 -1.87 -3.26 11.73
CA THR A 204 -2.56 -2.68 12.87
C THR A 204 -1.55 -2.31 13.93
N CYS A 205 -1.60 -1.07 14.42
CA CYS A 205 -0.71 -0.55 15.44
C CYS A 205 -1.50 0.10 16.58
N PRO A 206 -1.08 -0.10 17.84
CA PRO A 206 -1.63 0.64 18.96
C PRO A 206 -1.03 2.04 19.01
N PHE A 207 -1.89 3.03 19.20
CA PHE A 207 -1.52 4.43 19.37
C PHE A 207 -2.09 4.96 20.68
N ASN A 208 -1.35 5.85 21.33
CA ASN A 208 -1.82 6.61 22.48
C ASN A 208 -1.66 8.08 22.16
N SER A 209 -2.79 8.81 22.11
CA SER A 209 -2.80 10.25 21.89
C SER A 209 -3.54 10.94 23.03
N THR A 210 -2.96 12.05 23.51
CA THR A 210 -3.58 12.88 24.54
C THR A 210 -4.82 13.59 24.01
N GLU A 211 -4.80 13.96 22.74
CA GLU A 211 -5.91 14.58 22.01
C GLU A 211 -6.13 13.87 20.68
N MET A 212 -7.39 13.72 20.28
CA MET A 212 -7.77 13.09 19.01
C MET A 212 -9.16 13.57 18.62
N ILE A 213 -9.40 13.79 17.34
CA ILE A 213 -10.75 13.98 16.80
C ILE A 213 -10.91 13.14 15.54
N LEU A 214 -11.98 12.35 15.48
CA LEU A 214 -12.34 11.49 14.35
C LEU A 214 -13.75 11.84 13.88
N CYS A 215 -13.86 12.05 12.57
CA CYS A 215 -15.09 12.43 11.88
C CYS A 215 -15.44 11.31 10.89
N SER A 216 -16.27 10.36 11.31
CA SER A 216 -16.55 9.16 10.52
C SER A 216 -17.51 9.44 9.36
N THR A 217 -17.38 8.67 8.29
CA THR A 217 -18.33 8.63 7.16
C THR A 217 -19.78 8.33 7.56
N SER A 218 -19.99 7.61 8.67
CA SER A 218 -21.32 7.30 9.22
C SER A 218 -21.93 8.40 10.09
N GLY A 219 -21.27 9.57 10.20
CA GLY A 219 -21.82 10.73 10.89
C GLY A 219 -21.67 10.72 12.40
N TRP A 220 -20.62 10.08 12.91
CA TRP A 220 -20.18 10.17 14.29
C TRP A 220 -18.96 11.09 14.44
N MET A 221 -18.96 11.89 15.51
CA MET A 221 -17.80 12.61 15.99
C MET A 221 -17.30 11.92 17.25
N THR A 222 -16.04 11.47 17.23
CA THR A 222 -15.37 10.92 18.41
C THR A 222 -14.19 11.80 18.76
N VAL A 223 -14.15 12.30 19.99
CA VAL A 223 -13.12 13.25 20.42
C VAL A 223 -12.56 12.85 21.78
N VAL A 224 -11.25 12.80 21.86
CA VAL A 224 -10.47 12.74 23.10
C VAL A 224 -9.83 14.11 23.28
N VAL A 225 -10.03 14.73 24.42
CA VAL A 225 -9.44 16.03 24.75
C VAL A 225 -8.89 16.02 26.17
N ASP A 226 -7.77 16.71 26.38
CA ASP A 226 -7.22 17.00 27.69
C ASP A 226 -7.55 18.45 28.09
N LEU A 227 -8.49 18.60 29.03
CA LEU A 227 -8.96 19.91 29.47
C LEU A 227 -7.93 20.64 30.36
N SER A 228 -6.81 20.03 30.70
CA SER A 228 -5.76 20.66 31.52
C SER A 228 -5.14 21.89 30.84
N LEU A 229 -5.22 21.99 29.50
CA LEU A 229 -4.72 23.15 28.74
C LEU A 229 -5.58 24.41 28.91
N VAL A 230 -6.85 24.26 29.30
CA VAL A 230 -7.83 25.36 29.44
C VAL A 230 -8.20 25.60 30.90
N VAL A 231 -8.23 24.56 31.73
CA VAL A 231 -8.51 24.64 33.17
C VAL A 231 -7.32 25.24 33.93
N LYS A 232 -7.57 26.01 35.00
CA LYS A 232 -6.49 26.54 35.86
C LYS A 232 -5.70 25.39 36.48
N SER A 233 -4.37 25.51 36.51
CA SER A 233 -3.49 24.52 37.12
C SER A 233 -3.97 24.17 38.54
N ASN A 234 -4.17 22.88 38.82
CA ASN A 234 -4.71 22.28 40.06
C ASN A 234 -6.24 22.18 40.22
N GLN A 235 -7.06 22.48 39.20
CA GLN A 235 -8.50 22.16 39.25
C GLN A 235 -8.82 20.88 38.47
N ILE A 236 -9.52 19.95 39.12
CA ILE A 236 -10.11 18.77 38.48
C ILE A 236 -11.50 19.15 37.97
N VAL A 237 -11.76 18.80 36.73
CA VAL A 237 -13.09 19.00 36.14
C VAL A 237 -14.07 18.02 36.78
N LYS A 238 -15.14 18.54 37.40
CA LYS A 238 -16.14 17.71 38.09
C LYS A 238 -17.23 17.22 37.17
N GLU A 239 -17.67 18.08 36.26
CA GLU A 239 -18.73 17.79 35.31
C GLU A 239 -18.33 18.29 33.94
N THR A 240 -18.59 17.48 32.92
CA THR A 240 -18.44 17.85 31.52
C THR A 240 -19.66 17.40 30.74
N SER A 241 -20.06 18.22 29.78
CA SER A 241 -21.18 17.93 28.91
C SER A 241 -20.99 18.62 27.56
N LEU A 242 -21.73 18.17 26.56
CA LEU A 242 -21.88 18.90 25.30
C LEU A 242 -22.91 20.03 25.47
N ILE A 243 -23.24 20.74 24.38
CA ILE A 243 -24.29 21.79 24.38
C ILE A 243 -25.60 21.27 24.97
N ASN A 244 -25.98 20.03 24.66
CA ASN A 244 -27.02 19.33 25.40
C ASN A 244 -26.41 18.67 26.64
N GLU A 245 -26.82 19.10 27.83
CA GLU A 245 -26.30 18.63 29.11
C GLU A 245 -26.53 17.13 29.37
N LEU A 246 -27.50 16.51 28.69
CA LEU A 246 -27.73 15.06 28.76
C LEU A 246 -26.64 14.25 28.05
N CYS A 247 -25.87 14.88 27.16
CA CYS A 247 -24.76 14.24 26.47
C CYS A 247 -23.47 14.39 27.29
N VAL A 248 -23.20 13.35 28.08
CA VAL A 248 -22.03 13.23 28.95
C VAL A 248 -20.90 12.41 28.29
N PRO A 249 -19.65 12.47 28.79
CA PRO A 249 -18.56 11.68 28.24
C PRO A 249 -18.82 10.18 28.35
N LYS A 250 -18.28 9.43 27.39
CA LYS A 250 -18.23 7.96 27.43
C LYS A 250 -17.20 7.47 28.45
N GLU A 251 -16.06 8.17 28.56
CA GLU A 251 -15.01 7.88 29.52
C GLU A 251 -14.43 9.19 30.07
N THR A 252 -13.98 9.15 31.33
CA THR A 252 -13.32 10.26 32.02
C THR A 252 -12.13 9.73 32.81
N ASP A 253 -10.98 10.39 32.73
CA ASP A 253 -9.79 10.13 33.54
C ASP A 253 -9.13 11.45 33.92
N GLY A 254 -9.43 11.94 35.13
CA GLY A 254 -9.05 13.29 35.56
C GLY A 254 -9.62 14.36 34.64
N ASN A 255 -8.75 15.09 33.96
CA ASN A 255 -9.13 16.14 33.00
C ASN A 255 -9.25 15.65 31.55
N ARG A 256 -8.98 14.37 31.30
CA ARG A 256 -9.13 13.76 29.98
C ARG A 256 -10.54 13.20 29.84
N VAL A 257 -11.21 13.55 28.75
CA VAL A 257 -12.58 13.12 28.47
C VAL A 257 -12.69 12.59 27.06
N LEU A 258 -13.48 11.53 26.90
CA LEU A 258 -13.83 10.94 25.62
C LEU A 258 -15.31 11.14 25.36
N PHE A 259 -15.65 11.82 24.27
CA PHE A 259 -17.00 11.89 23.75
C PHE A 259 -17.11 11.13 22.44
N SER A 260 -18.25 10.47 22.22
CA SER A 260 -18.61 9.88 20.92
C SER A 260 -20.11 10.09 20.72
N PHE A 261 -20.48 10.88 19.71
CA PHE A 261 -21.86 11.28 19.50
C PHE A 261 -22.19 11.47 18.01
N PRO A 262 -23.45 11.25 17.60
CA PRO A 262 -23.91 11.56 16.25
C PRO A 262 -23.87 13.07 15.95
N LEU A 263 -23.41 13.44 14.75
CA LEU A 263 -23.23 14.83 14.32
C LEU A 263 -24.51 15.68 14.38
N HIS A 264 -25.68 15.07 14.21
CA HIS A 264 -26.98 15.76 14.22
C HIS A 264 -27.64 15.82 15.61
N SER A 265 -26.93 15.37 16.66
CA SER A 265 -27.44 15.26 18.03
C SER A 265 -26.65 16.11 19.01
N CYS A 266 -26.96 15.99 20.31
CA CYS A 266 -26.24 16.64 21.41
C CYS A 266 -26.13 18.18 21.31
N GLY A 267 -27.11 18.82 20.65
CA GLY A 267 -27.12 20.27 20.46
C GLY A 267 -26.11 20.78 19.42
N SER A 268 -25.59 19.90 18.56
CA SER A 268 -24.65 20.27 17.50
C SER A 268 -25.26 21.31 16.56
N LYS A 269 -24.46 22.33 16.23
CA LYS A 269 -24.80 23.37 15.26
C LYS A 269 -24.27 22.97 13.90
N VAL A 270 -25.02 23.29 12.85
CA VAL A 270 -24.63 22.98 11.47
C VAL A 270 -24.50 24.29 10.70
N GLU A 271 -23.37 24.47 10.04
CA GLU A 271 -23.09 25.63 9.19
C GLU A 271 -22.67 25.19 7.79
N LEU A 272 -23.16 25.89 6.77
CA LEU A 272 -22.74 25.71 5.39
C LEU A 272 -21.68 26.76 5.05
N SER A 273 -20.46 26.34 4.72
CA SER A 273 -19.36 27.26 4.44
C SER A 273 -18.51 26.77 3.28
N ARG A 274 -18.42 27.60 2.22
CA ARG A 274 -17.49 27.46 1.08
C ARG A 274 -17.34 26.01 0.54
N GLY A 275 -18.46 25.37 0.22
CA GLY A 275 -18.43 24.00 -0.34
C GLY A 275 -18.34 22.87 0.70
N ASN A 276 -18.37 23.19 2.00
CA ASN A 276 -18.37 22.21 3.09
C ASN A 276 -19.59 22.39 4.00
N VAL A 277 -19.97 21.32 4.69
CA VAL A 277 -20.86 21.33 5.85
C VAL A 277 -20.02 21.15 7.10
N ILE A 278 -20.16 22.06 8.04
CA ILE A 278 -19.43 22.08 9.30
C ILE A 278 -20.41 21.76 10.42
N TYR A 279 -20.16 20.65 11.10
CA TYR A 279 -20.86 20.28 12.33
C TYR A 279 -20.00 20.69 13.51
N GLN A 280 -20.54 21.50 14.39
CA GLN A 280 -19.84 22.05 15.53
C GLN A 280 -20.57 21.74 16.83
N ASN A 281 -19.82 21.36 17.86
CA ASN A 281 -20.30 21.27 19.23
C ASN A 281 -19.30 21.94 20.19
N LYS A 282 -19.69 22.13 21.44
CA LYS A 282 -18.83 22.68 22.48
C LYS A 282 -18.88 21.79 23.71
N ILE A 283 -17.71 21.36 24.16
CA ILE A 283 -17.52 20.64 25.41
C ILE A 283 -17.43 21.69 26.51
N TYR A 284 -18.45 21.76 27.35
CA TYR A 284 -18.47 22.55 28.56
C TYR A 284 -17.86 21.77 29.70
N TYR A 285 -17.19 22.49 30.59
CA TYR A 285 -16.64 21.94 31.82
C TYR A 285 -16.98 22.83 33.00
N ASN A 286 -17.30 22.21 34.13
CA ASN A 286 -17.51 22.89 35.39
C ASN A 286 -16.29 22.68 36.31
N SER A 287 -15.57 23.76 36.58
CA SER A 287 -14.44 23.79 37.53
C SER A 287 -14.82 24.39 38.89
N GLY A 288 -16.10 24.72 39.11
CA GLY A 288 -16.61 25.30 40.36
C GLY A 288 -16.55 26.84 40.44
N SER A 289 -16.20 27.55 39.36
CA SER A 289 -16.33 29.01 39.26
C SER A 289 -17.57 29.40 38.46
N ALA A 290 -18.40 30.31 38.99
CA ALA A 290 -19.75 30.64 38.53
C ALA A 290 -19.93 31.18 37.09
N ASN A 291 -18.87 31.22 36.25
CA ASN A 291 -18.97 31.68 34.86
C ASN A 291 -18.72 30.50 33.90
N ALA A 292 -19.80 29.82 33.53
CA ALA A 292 -19.86 28.67 32.62
C ALA A 292 -19.68 29.05 31.13
N THR A 293 -18.78 29.98 30.81
CA THR A 293 -18.53 30.41 29.42
C THR A 293 -17.29 29.78 28.79
N GLU A 294 -16.43 29.14 29.59
CA GLU A 294 -15.24 28.44 29.11
C GLU A 294 -15.59 27.01 28.63
N GLY A 295 -14.95 26.58 27.54
CA GLY A 295 -15.18 25.25 26.96
C GLY A 295 -14.33 25.04 25.72
N VAL A 296 -14.31 23.82 25.20
CA VAL A 296 -13.56 23.48 23.99
C VAL A 296 -14.52 23.28 22.84
N THR A 297 -14.33 24.02 21.77
CA THR A 297 -15.13 23.85 20.55
C THR A 297 -14.54 22.69 19.75
N VAL A 298 -15.40 21.79 19.29
CA VAL A 298 -15.03 20.66 18.43
C VAL A 298 -15.85 20.74 17.15
N GLN A 299 -15.23 20.47 16.00
CA GLN A 299 -15.93 20.51 14.73
C GLN A 299 -15.43 19.46 13.75
N CYS A 300 -16.33 19.02 12.88
CA CYS A 300 -16.06 18.16 11.72
C CYS A 300 -16.56 18.85 10.46
N ALA A 301 -15.67 19.04 9.48
CA ALA A 301 -16.01 19.59 8.18
C ALA A 301 -16.05 18.48 7.11
N TYR A 302 -17.14 18.42 6.35
CA TYR A 302 -17.34 17.47 5.25
C TYR A 302 -17.57 18.21 3.93
N PRO A 303 -16.96 17.78 2.82
CA PRO A 303 -17.21 18.39 1.51
C PRO A 303 -18.61 18.08 0.99
N LEU A 304 -19.34 19.11 0.54
CA LEU A 304 -20.71 18.99 0.03
C LEU A 304 -20.84 18.01 -1.13
N ALA A 305 -19.82 17.95 -2.00
CA ALA A 305 -19.81 17.05 -3.17
C ALA A 305 -19.76 15.55 -2.81
N GLY A 306 -19.42 15.22 -1.56
CA GLY A 306 -19.29 13.85 -1.07
C GLY A 306 -20.45 13.37 -0.19
N LEU A 307 -21.45 14.23 0.02
CA LEU A 307 -22.58 13.95 0.90
C LEU A 307 -23.74 13.35 0.10
N HIS A 308 -24.11 12.11 0.44
CA HIS A 308 -25.21 11.41 -0.23
C HIS A 308 -26.59 11.77 0.34
N SER A 309 -26.63 12.19 1.60
CA SER A 309 -27.84 12.45 2.37
C SER A 309 -27.61 13.69 3.25
N LEU A 310 -27.83 14.87 2.66
CA LEU A 310 -28.02 16.08 3.44
C LEU A 310 -29.51 16.19 3.72
N PHE A 311 -29.88 16.30 5.00
CA PHE A 311 -31.24 16.61 5.45
C PHE A 311 -32.27 15.45 5.53
N SER A 312 -31.87 14.17 5.43
CA SER A 312 -32.74 13.09 5.92
C SER A 312 -32.71 13.05 7.44
N THR A 313 -33.87 13.08 8.08
CA THR A 313 -34.06 13.05 9.54
C THR A 313 -33.46 11.82 10.24
N HIS A 314 -32.94 10.83 9.50
CA HIS A 314 -32.57 9.53 10.07
C HIS A 314 -31.17 9.01 9.70
N ARG A 315 -30.43 9.60 8.75
CA ARG A 315 -29.09 9.07 8.41
C ARG A 315 -28.18 10.06 7.68
N PHE A 316 -27.09 10.44 8.33
CA PHE A 316 -25.95 11.09 7.69
C PHE A 316 -25.05 10.01 7.08
N GLU A 317 -24.62 10.22 5.83
CA GLU A 317 -23.67 9.35 5.16
C GLU A 317 -22.81 10.17 4.18
N SER A 318 -21.49 10.06 4.36
CA SER A 318 -20.48 10.72 3.52
C SER A 318 -19.59 9.66 2.84
N ASP A 319 -19.16 9.96 1.62
CA ASP A 319 -18.17 9.17 0.89
C ASP A 319 -16.77 9.15 1.55
N LYS A 320 -16.44 10.18 2.34
CA LYS A 320 -15.12 10.44 2.93
C LYS A 320 -15.22 10.84 4.40
N GLU A 321 -14.17 10.54 5.16
CA GLU A 321 -14.02 11.04 6.52
C GLU A 321 -13.95 12.57 6.53
N GLY A 322 -14.51 13.17 7.58
CA GLY A 322 -14.47 14.61 7.77
C GLY A 322 -13.12 15.09 8.30
N VAL A 323 -12.83 16.37 8.10
CA VAL A 323 -11.67 17.01 8.72
C VAL A 323 -12.07 17.54 10.08
N GLY A 324 -11.49 16.97 11.14
CA GLY A 324 -11.76 17.35 12.51
C GLY A 324 -10.84 18.45 13.01
N SER A 325 -11.34 19.32 13.90
CA SER A 325 -10.50 20.24 14.66
C SER A 325 -11.03 20.46 16.07
N ILE A 326 -10.08 20.55 17.01
CA ILE A 326 -10.31 20.90 18.42
C ILE A 326 -9.80 22.33 18.61
N ILE A 327 -10.66 23.23 19.05
CA ILE A 327 -10.41 24.66 19.17
C ILE A 327 -10.63 25.06 20.64
N PRO A 328 -9.55 25.24 21.41
CA PRO A 328 -9.65 25.75 22.78
C PRO A 328 -10.23 27.17 22.78
N SER A 329 -11.09 27.49 23.74
CA SER A 329 -11.46 28.90 23.98
C SER A 329 -10.21 29.66 24.43
N LYS A 330 -9.75 30.65 23.65
CA LYS A 330 -8.62 31.52 24.04
C LYS A 330 -8.87 32.10 25.44
N ARG A 331 -7.86 32.06 26.32
CA ARG A 331 -7.82 32.98 27.47
C ARG A 331 -7.86 34.41 26.94
N PRO A 332 -8.57 35.35 27.57
CA PRO A 332 -8.29 36.76 27.38
C PRO A 332 -6.81 36.95 27.73
N THR A 333 -6.00 37.39 26.77
CA THR A 333 -4.71 38.00 27.08
C THR A 333 -4.99 39.11 28.09
N GLN A 334 -4.54 38.93 29.34
CA GLN A 334 -4.37 40.07 30.22
C GLN A 334 -3.36 40.96 29.53
N GLY A 335 -3.85 42.05 28.94
CA GLY A 335 -2.99 43.13 28.48
C GLY A 335 -2.22 43.64 29.70
N SER A 336 -0.90 43.66 29.57
CA SER A 336 -0.04 44.51 30.38
C SER A 336 0.28 45.77 29.61
#